data_AF-A0A448YP35-F1
#
_entry.id   AF-A0A448YP35-F1
#
_cell.length_a   1.000
_cell.length_b   1.000
_cell.length_c   1.000
_cell.angle_alpha   90.00
_cell.angle_beta   90.00
_cell.angle_gamma   90.00
#
_symmetry.space_group_name_H-M   'P 1'
#
loop_
_entity.id
_entity.type
_entity.pdbx_description
1 polymer ?
#
loop_
_entity_poly.entity_id
_entity_poly.type
_entity_poly.pdbx_seq_one_letter_code
_entity_poly.pdbx_strand_id
1 'polypeptide(L)'
;MDLENRLFKIAGNLTTFNMELNSLKLTYNQDLKRLDELEDELSGLKNSFGLENSDDAVERAKIIKLKLYESTGLKLDPERREVLVLNKSANKTTVLKVNDNYSDYFISNYIWANI
;
A
#
# COMPACT_ATOMS: atom_id res chain seq x y z
N MET A 1 17.08 -58.51 18.47
CA MET A 1 17.90 -57.28 18.41
C MET A 1 17.72 -56.48 17.12
N ASP A 2 17.99 -57.00 15.93
CA ASP A 2 17.94 -56.16 14.70
C ASP A 2 16.50 -55.72 14.31
N LEU A 3 15.52 -56.60 14.55
CA LEU A 3 14.09 -56.30 14.29
C LEU A 3 13.53 -55.21 15.23
N GLU A 4 13.87 -55.26 16.51
CA GLU A 4 13.45 -54.25 17.51
C GLU A 4 14.08 -52.89 17.23
N ASN A 5 15.33 -52.85 16.79
CA ASN A 5 16.02 -51.61 16.45
C ASN A 5 15.39 -50.94 15.22
N ARG A 6 14.94 -51.74 14.23
CA ARG A 6 14.15 -51.24 13.09
C ARG A 6 12.77 -50.76 13.52
N LEU A 7 12.08 -51.49 14.41
CA LEU A 7 10.78 -51.10 14.94
C LEU A 7 10.86 -49.76 15.69
N PHE A 8 11.91 -49.59 16.50
CA PHE A 8 12.18 -48.35 17.23
C PHE A 8 12.46 -47.17 16.29
N LYS A 9 13.28 -47.37 15.25
CA LYS A 9 13.52 -46.35 14.22
C LYS A 9 12.25 -45.97 13.45
N ILE A 10 11.41 -46.94 13.10
CA ILE A 10 10.14 -46.70 12.41
C ILE A 10 9.18 -45.91 13.31
N ALA A 11 9.06 -46.28 14.59
CA ALA A 11 8.24 -45.55 15.55
C ALA A 11 8.75 -44.11 15.78
N GLY A 12 10.07 -43.92 15.84
CA GLY A 12 10.70 -42.60 15.91
C GLY A 12 10.37 -41.75 14.68
N ASN A 13 10.56 -42.30 13.48
CA ASN A 13 10.26 -41.60 12.23
C ASN A 13 8.76 -41.27 12.08
N LEU A 14 7.87 -42.18 12.48
CA LEU A 14 6.42 -41.92 12.49
C LEU A 14 6.05 -40.79 13.46
N THR A 15 6.72 -40.73 14.61
CA THR A 15 6.51 -39.67 15.59
C THR A 15 6.99 -38.32 15.04
N THR A 16 8.20 -38.28 14.47
CA THR A 16 8.73 -37.07 13.82
C THR A 16 7.83 -36.61 12.68
N PHE A 17 7.39 -37.53 11.81
CA PHE A 17 6.50 -37.20 10.71
C PHE A 17 5.15 -36.68 11.20
N ASN A 18 4.59 -37.24 12.27
CA ASN A 18 3.36 -36.72 12.88
C ASN A 18 3.57 -35.31 13.48
N MET A 19 4.73 -35.05 14.06
CA MET A 19 5.06 -33.71 14.57
C MET A 19 5.20 -32.70 13.42
N GLU A 20 5.87 -33.06 12.34
CA GLU A 20 6.01 -32.24 11.12
C GLU A 20 4.65 -31.99 10.45
N LEU A 21 3.77 -32.99 10.39
CA LEU A 21 2.44 -32.85 9.81
C LEU A 21 1.57 -31.90 10.63
N ASN A 22 1.66 -32.00 11.96
CA ASN A 22 0.94 -31.09 12.85
C ASN A 22 1.48 -29.66 12.79
N SER A 23 2.80 -29.47 12.74
CA SER A 23 3.39 -28.13 12.59
C SER A 23 2.98 -27.51 11.26
N LEU A 24 3.00 -28.29 10.17
CA LEU A 24 2.54 -27.83 8.86
C LEU A 24 1.07 -27.41 8.87
N LYS A 25 0.20 -28.18 9.53
CA LYS A 25 -1.22 -27.85 9.68
C LYS A 25 -1.42 -26.55 10.48
N LEU A 26 -0.60 -26.30 11.50
CA LEU A 26 -0.65 -25.06 12.26
C LEU A 26 -0.21 -23.87 11.40
N THR A 27 0.90 -24.00 10.66
CA THR A 27 1.39 -22.96 9.74
C THR A 27 0.35 -22.65 8.66
N TYR A 28 -0.24 -23.67 8.03
CA TYR A 28 -1.30 -23.48 7.03
C TYR A 28 -2.49 -22.65 7.56
N ASN A 29 -2.93 -22.93 8.79
CA ASN A 29 -4.01 -22.17 9.40
C ASN A 29 -3.61 -20.73 9.75
N GLN A 30 -2.34 -20.49 10.09
CA GLN A 30 -1.82 -19.15 10.31
C GLN A 30 -1.74 -18.36 9.00
N ASP A 31 -1.30 -19.01 7.92
CA ASP A 31 -1.22 -18.40 6.59
C ASP A 31 -2.61 -18.04 6.07
N LEU A 32 -3.63 -18.86 6.31
CA LEU A 32 -5.02 -18.53 5.97
C LEU A 32 -5.51 -17.28 6.71
N LYS A 33 -5.27 -17.19 8.03
CA LYS A 33 -5.64 -15.99 8.79
C LYS A 33 -4.94 -14.74 8.28
N ARG A 34 -3.66 -14.87 7.93
CA ARG A 34 -2.88 -13.77 7.37
C ARG A 34 -3.40 -13.35 5.99
N LEU A 35 -3.89 -14.29 5.19
CA LEU A 35 -4.51 -13.99 3.91
C LEU A 35 -5.79 -13.16 4.10
N ASP A 36 -6.66 -13.57 5.02
CA ASP A 36 -7.89 -12.83 5.36
C ASP A 36 -7.56 -11.41 5.83
N GLU A 37 -6.58 -11.25 6.73
CA GLU A 37 -6.12 -9.94 7.21
C GLU A 37 -5.60 -9.04 6.07
N LEU A 38 -4.83 -9.60 5.13
CA LEU A 38 -4.33 -8.86 3.98
C LEU A 38 -5.43 -8.47 2.99
N GLU A 39 -6.45 -9.30 2.84
CA GLU A 39 -7.61 -9.00 1.99
C GLU A 39 -8.45 -7.86 2.58
N ASP A 40 -8.62 -7.84 3.90
CA ASP A 40 -9.26 -6.75 4.63
C ASP A 40 -8.46 -5.44 4.53
N GLU A 41 -7.13 -5.50 4.73
CA GLU A 41 -6.24 -4.34 4.57
C GLU A 41 -6.29 -3.78 3.14
N LEU A 42 -6.27 -4.66 2.13
CA LEU A 42 -6.34 -4.27 0.72
C LEU A 42 -7.68 -3.62 0.39
N SER A 43 -8.77 -4.17 0.93
CA SER A 43 -10.12 -3.62 0.75
C SER A 43 -10.24 -2.24 1.42
N GLY A 44 -9.73 -2.09 2.64
CA GLY A 44 -9.65 -0.80 3.33
C GLY A 44 -8.84 0.23 2.53
N LEU A 45 -7.71 -0.18 1.95
CA LEU A 45 -6.89 0.67 1.10
C LEU A 45 -7.66 1.08 -0.17
N LYS A 46 -8.27 0.13 -0.89
CA LYS A 46 -9.07 0.42 -2.10
C LYS A 46 -10.18 1.44 -1.81
N ASN A 47 -10.87 1.29 -0.69
CA ASN A 47 -11.94 2.20 -0.28
C ASN A 47 -11.38 3.58 0.07
N SER A 48 -10.24 3.64 0.78
CA SER A 48 -9.57 4.91 1.10
C SER A 48 -9.16 5.69 -0.16
N PHE A 49 -8.83 5.01 -1.25
CA PHE A 49 -8.46 5.63 -2.52
C PHE A 49 -9.65 5.81 -3.48
N GLY A 50 -10.84 5.29 -3.17
CA GLY A 50 -12.01 5.36 -4.06
C GLY A 50 -11.85 4.52 -5.34
N LEU A 51 -11.09 3.42 -5.27
CA LEU A 51 -10.71 2.59 -6.42
C LEU A 51 -11.72 1.48 -6.74
N GLU A 52 -12.90 1.48 -6.10
CA GLU A 52 -13.90 0.41 -6.17
C GLU A 52 -14.39 0.13 -7.60
N ASN A 53 -14.28 1.10 -8.53
CA ASN A 53 -14.82 1.00 -9.89
C ASN A 53 -13.77 1.08 -11.02
N SER A 54 -12.48 1.21 -10.72
CA SER A 54 -11.45 1.33 -11.76
C SER A 54 -10.76 -0.02 -11.95
N ASP A 55 -11.19 -0.79 -12.95
CA ASP A 55 -10.54 -2.05 -13.35
C ASP A 55 -9.22 -1.82 -14.11
N ASP A 56 -9.05 -0.64 -14.68
CA ASP A 56 -7.82 -0.24 -15.37
C ASP A 56 -6.69 0.12 -14.40
N ALA A 57 -5.57 -0.59 -14.51
CA ALA A 57 -4.36 -0.33 -13.74
C ALA A 57 -3.82 1.10 -13.95
N VAL A 58 -4.02 1.68 -15.14
CA VAL A 58 -3.59 3.05 -15.46
C VAL A 58 -4.42 4.08 -14.69
N GLU A 59 -5.72 3.85 -14.57
CA GLU A 59 -6.64 4.75 -13.88
C GLU A 59 -6.44 4.71 -12.36
N ARG A 60 -6.23 3.52 -11.79
CA ARG A 60 -5.81 3.35 -10.39
C ARG A 60 -4.52 4.11 -10.09
N ALA A 61 -3.51 4.00 -10.95
CA ALA A 61 -2.25 4.69 -10.78
C ALA A 61 -2.40 6.23 -10.84
N LYS A 62 -3.30 6.75 -11.68
CA LYS A 62 -3.60 8.20 -11.74
C LYS A 62 -4.25 8.69 -10.45
N ILE A 63 -5.25 7.98 -9.93
CA ILE A 63 -5.95 8.36 -8.69
C ILE A 63 -4.97 8.34 -7.50
N ILE A 64 -4.12 7.32 -7.39
CA ILE A 64 -3.09 7.24 -6.34
C ILE A 64 -2.12 8.42 -6.44
N LYS A 65 -1.64 8.76 -7.66
CA LYS A 65 -0.78 9.92 -7.87
C LYS A 65 -1.45 11.23 -7.43
N LEU A 66 -2.71 11.43 -7.82
CA LEU A 66 -3.49 12.60 -7.43
C LEU A 66 -3.61 12.72 -5.91
N LYS A 67 -4.01 11.64 -5.22
CA LYS A 67 -4.09 11.63 -3.75
C LYS A 67 -2.73 11.83 -3.08
N LEU A 68 -1.65 11.33 -3.68
CA LEU A 68 -0.30 11.57 -3.17
C LEU A 68 0.04 13.06 -3.22
N TYR A 69 -0.20 13.73 -4.35
CA TYR A 69 -0.01 15.17 -4.47
C TYR A 69 -0.90 15.96 -3.49
N GLU A 70 -2.17 15.56 -3.33
CA GLU A 70 -3.06 16.16 -2.31
C GLU A 70 -2.51 16.00 -0.89
N SER A 71 -2.00 14.81 -0.55
CA SER A 71 -1.42 14.55 0.77
C SER A 71 -0.16 15.38 1.05
N THR A 72 0.59 15.79 0.02
CA THR A 72 1.71 16.71 0.19
C THR A 72 1.25 18.10 0.59
N GLY A 73 -0.02 18.46 0.36
CA GLY A 73 -0.56 19.79 0.61
C GLY A 73 -0.89 20.55 -0.67
N LEU A 74 -0.90 19.86 -1.82
CA LEU A 74 -1.13 20.46 -3.12
C LEU A 74 -2.55 20.17 -3.61
N LYS A 75 -3.35 21.18 -3.90
CA LYS A 75 -4.68 21.00 -4.48
C LYS A 75 -4.78 21.75 -5.80
N LEU A 76 -5.15 21.02 -6.84
CA LEU A 76 -5.31 21.54 -8.21
C LEU A 76 -6.76 21.97 -8.41
N ASP A 77 -6.98 23.21 -8.85
CA ASP A 77 -8.28 23.70 -9.31
C ASP A 77 -8.21 23.92 -10.83
N PRO A 78 -8.65 22.93 -11.64
CA PRO A 78 -8.60 23.02 -13.10
C PRO A 78 -9.58 24.06 -13.66
N GLU A 79 -10.69 24.34 -12.96
CA GLU A 79 -11.71 25.30 -13.40
C GLU A 79 -11.16 26.74 -13.36
N ARG A 80 -10.37 27.04 -12.34
CA ARG A 80 -9.77 28.38 -12.14
C ARG A 80 -8.34 28.50 -12.64
N ARG A 81 -7.74 27.40 -13.12
CA ARG A 81 -6.30 27.28 -13.43
C ARG A 81 -5.44 27.77 -12.25
N GLU A 82 -5.80 27.33 -11.05
CA GLU A 82 -5.15 27.72 -9.80
C GLU A 82 -4.61 26.48 -9.09
N VAL A 83 -3.45 26.63 -8.45
CA VAL A 83 -2.86 25.61 -7.58
C VAL A 83 -2.82 26.17 -6.17
N LEU A 84 -3.47 25.47 -5.24
CA LEU A 84 -3.41 25.76 -3.83
C LEU A 84 -2.24 24.98 -3.23
N VAL A 85 -1.30 25.70 -2.62
CA VAL A 85 -0.12 25.14 -1.95
C VAL A 85 -0.26 25.40 -0.45
N LEU A 86 -0.45 24.34 0.32
CA LEU A 86 -0.46 24.38 1.78
C LEU A 86 0.96 24.14 2.29
N ASN A 87 1.55 25.17 2.91
CA ASN A 87 2.79 25.03 3.66
C ASN A 87 2.48 24.48 5.05
N LYS A 88 2.87 23.23 5.33
CA LYS A 88 2.55 22.58 6.61
C LYS A 88 3.32 23.17 7.79
N SER A 89 4.52 23.70 7.56
CA SER A 89 5.36 24.29 8.61
C SER A 89 4.89 25.68 9.04
N ALA A 90 4.43 26.50 8.09
CA ALA A 90 3.97 27.87 8.33
C ALA A 90 2.45 27.97 8.55
N ASN A 91 1.71 26.87 8.37
CA ASN A 91 0.25 26.80 8.41
C ASN A 91 -0.41 27.87 7.51
N LYS A 92 0.13 28.04 6.30
CA LYS A 92 -0.33 29.04 5.32
C LYS A 92 -0.68 28.37 4.00
N THR A 93 -1.78 28.81 3.41
CA THR A 93 -2.21 28.39 2.08
C THR A 93 -1.94 29.51 1.09
N THR A 94 -1.14 29.21 0.06
CA THR A 94 -0.85 30.13 -1.03
C THR A 94 -1.63 29.70 -2.27
N VAL A 95 -2.25 30.66 -2.96
CA VAL A 95 -2.91 30.43 -4.25
C VAL A 95 -1.96 30.85 -5.36
N LEU A 96 -1.56 29.91 -6.20
CA LEU A 96 -0.73 30.17 -7.37
C LEU A 96 -1.60 30.08 -8.63
N LYS A 97 -1.75 31.19 -9.35
CA LYS A 97 -2.42 31.20 -10.64
C LYS A 97 -1.46 30.66 -11.70
N VAL A 98 -1.86 29.60 -12.38
CA VAL A 98 -1.12 29.05 -13.53
C VAL A 98 -1.48 29.89 -14.73
N ASN A 99 -0.67 30.91 -14.99
CA ASN A 99 -0.78 31.77 -16.16
C ASN A 99 0.48 31.61 -17.03
N ASP A 100 0.38 31.97 -18.31
CA ASP A 100 1.49 31.87 -19.26
C ASP A 100 2.64 32.87 -18.98
N ASN A 101 2.50 33.69 -17.93
CA ASN A 101 3.48 34.69 -17.54
C ASN A 101 4.68 34.09 -16.79
N TYR A 102 4.53 32.90 -16.21
CA TYR A 102 5.60 32.19 -15.52
C TYR A 102 5.93 30.90 -16.24
N SER A 103 7.22 30.56 -16.32
CA SER A 103 7.63 29.29 -16.91
C SER A 103 7.23 28.11 -16.01
N ASP A 104 6.96 26.96 -16.63
CA ASP A 104 6.67 25.71 -15.91
C ASP A 104 7.76 25.37 -14.89
N TYR A 105 9.03 25.68 -15.22
CA TYR A 105 10.17 25.51 -14.33
C TYR A 105 10.07 26.39 -13.09
N PHE A 106 9.71 27.67 -13.25
CA PHE A 106 9.54 28.59 -12.12
C PHE A 106 8.37 28.17 -11.23
N ILE A 107 7.23 27.83 -11.84
CA ILE A 107 6.03 27.36 -11.14
C ILE A 107 6.35 26.11 -10.31
N SER A 108 7.01 25.12 -10.91
CA SER A 108 7.37 23.87 -10.25
C SER A 108 8.30 24.11 -9.06
N ASN A 109 9.36 24.91 -9.24
CA ASN A 109 10.29 25.22 -8.15
C ASN A 109 9.63 26.00 -7.02
N TYR A 110 8.74 26.95 -7.34
CA TYR A 110 8.00 27.70 -6.35
C TYR A 110 7.10 26.79 -5.52
N ILE A 111 6.38 25.88 -6.17
CA ILE A 111 5.56 24.87 -5.50
C ILE A 111 6.42 24.04 -4.54
N TRP A 112 7.48 23.41 -5.02
CA TRP A 112 8.33 22.53 -4.19
C TRP A 112 9.02 23.25 -3.03
N ALA A 113 9.34 24.54 -3.19
CA ALA A 113 9.93 25.34 -2.12
C ALA A 113 8.94 25.73 -1.00
N ASN A 114 7.63 25.65 -1.26
CA ASN A 114 6.60 26.17 -0.36
C ASN A 114 5.66 25.10 0.23
N ILE A 115 5.84 23.81 -0.09
CA ILE A 115 5.11 22.70 0.53
C ILE A 115 5.69 22.37 1.91
#